data_AF-K8ERE5-F1
#
_entry.id   AF-K8ERE5-F1
#
_cell.length_a   1.000
_cell.length_b   1.000
_cell.length_c   1.000
_cell.angle_alpha   90.00
_cell.angle_beta   90.00
_cell.angle_gamma   90.00
#
_symmetry.space_group_name_H-M   'P 1'
#
loop_
_entity.id
_entity.type
_entity.pdbx_description
1 polymer ?
#
loop_
_entity_poly.entity_id
_entity_poly.type
_entity_poly.pdbx_seq_one_letter_code
_entity_poly.pdbx_strand_id
1 'polypeptide(L)'
;MPMVLLSNHLTQNQRELERTAEESNQLFGGILEDLMLEADQLPPAKLYLNYDNPLVKRIFEKKQPAGIKNIIEVLYIQALLLGHYPLKKKELNLLNSSLLGLLDQFI
;
A
#
# COMPACT_ATOMS: atom_id res chain seq x y z
N MET A 1 14.86 1.58 9.36
CA MET A 1 13.54 1.43 8.68
C MET A 1 13.37 -0.02 8.23
N PRO A 2 12.19 -0.64 8.44
CA PRO A 2 11.93 -2.02 8.04
C PRO A 2 11.64 -2.22 6.55
N MET A 3 11.13 -1.20 5.86
CA MET A 3 10.77 -1.27 4.44
C MET A 3 10.86 0.09 3.76
N VAL A 4 10.86 0.09 2.43
CA VAL A 4 10.75 1.28 1.58
C VAL A 4 9.90 0.95 0.35
N LEU A 5 9.01 1.87 -0.04
CA LEU A 5 8.28 1.80 -1.30
C LEU A 5 9.01 2.66 -2.34
N LEU A 6 9.52 2.03 -3.40
CA LEU A 6 10.04 2.74 -4.57
C LEU A 6 8.96 2.78 -5.65
N SER A 7 8.54 3.97 -6.02
CA SER A 7 7.57 4.21 -7.08
C SER A 7 8.10 5.27 -8.04
N ASN A 8 7.68 5.18 -9.30
CA ASN A 8 7.97 6.22 -10.28
C ASN A 8 7.06 7.43 -10.03
N HIS A 9 7.55 8.64 -10.32
CA HIS A 9 6.76 9.88 -10.22
C HIS A 9 5.44 9.81 -11.01
N LEU A 10 5.40 9.12 -12.15
CA LEU A 10 4.15 8.91 -12.90
C LEU A 10 3.11 8.16 -12.06
N THR A 11 3.53 7.08 -11.41
CA THR A 11 2.69 6.28 -10.51
C THR A 11 2.26 7.07 -9.28
N GLN A 12 3.09 8.00 -8.80
CA GLN A 12 2.75 8.88 -7.68
C GLN A 12 1.69 9.91 -8.08
N ASN A 13 1.87 10.59 -9.21
CA ASN A 13 0.92 11.55 -9.74
C ASN A 13 -0.45 10.91 -9.98
N GLN A 14 -0.46 9.70 -10.55
CA GLN A 14 -1.69 8.92 -10.73
C GLN A 14 -2.41 8.69 -9.39
N ARG A 15 -1.67 8.27 -8.34
CA ARG A 15 -2.26 8.04 -7.01
C ARG A 15 -2.85 9.31 -6.41
N GLU A 16 -2.24 10.46 -6.66
CA GLU A 16 -2.78 11.75 -6.22
C GLU A 16 -4.08 12.09 -6.95
N LEU A 17 -4.12 11.89 -8.28
CA LEU A 17 -5.35 12.07 -9.07
C LEU A 17 -6.47 11.15 -8.58
N GLU A 18 -6.17 9.87 -8.36
CA GLU A 18 -7.13 8.88 -7.82
C GLU A 18 -7.71 9.33 -6.49
N ARG A 19 -6.86 9.80 -5.56
CA ARG A 19 -7.31 10.30 -4.26
C ARG A 19 -8.18 11.54 -4.41
N THR A 20 -7.76 12.51 -5.23
CA THR A 20 -8.53 13.74 -5.43
C THR A 20 -9.87 13.44 -6.10
N ALA A 21 -9.93 12.47 -7.01
CA ALA A 21 -11.20 11.99 -7.57
C ALA A 21 -12.08 11.35 -6.49
N GLU A 22 -11.54 10.53 -5.59
CA GLU A 22 -12.28 9.91 -4.47
C GLU A 22 -12.89 10.93 -3.47
N GLU A 23 -12.30 12.12 -3.38
CA GLU A 23 -12.71 13.22 -2.49
C GLU A 23 -13.58 14.28 -3.22
N SER A 24 -13.64 14.23 -4.55
CA SER A 24 -14.37 15.19 -5.39
C SER A 24 -15.84 14.82 -5.56
N ASN A 25 -16.62 15.78 -6.06
CA ASN A 25 -17.99 15.50 -6.53
C ASN A 25 -17.97 14.70 -7.84
N GLN A 26 -19.13 14.18 -8.24
CA GLN A 26 -19.26 13.32 -9.43
C GLN A 26 -18.74 13.97 -10.73
N LEU A 27 -18.98 15.27 -10.92
CA LEU A 27 -18.59 15.97 -12.15
C LEU A 27 -17.07 16.14 -12.24
N PHE A 28 -16.44 16.63 -11.18
CA PHE A 28 -14.98 16.82 -11.17
C PHE A 28 -14.24 15.48 -11.05
N GLY A 29 -14.81 14.50 -10.34
CA GLY A 29 -14.29 13.14 -10.28
C GLY A 29 -14.17 12.51 -11.67
N GLY A 30 -15.23 12.59 -12.48
CA GLY A 30 -15.20 12.07 -13.85
C GLY A 30 -14.12 12.71 -14.73
N ILE A 31 -13.92 14.03 -14.62
CA ILE A 31 -12.85 14.72 -15.37
C ILE A 31 -11.46 14.23 -14.93
N LEU A 32 -11.25 14.01 -13.63
CA LEU A 32 -9.97 13.52 -13.13
C LEU A 32 -9.72 12.06 -13.55
N GLU A 33 -10.77 11.25 -13.60
CA GLU A 33 -10.71 9.87 -14.12
C GLU A 33 -10.34 9.84 -15.61
N ASP A 34 -10.83 10.78 -16.43
CA ASP A 34 -10.44 10.87 -17.85
C ASP A 34 -8.96 11.26 -18.06
N LEU A 35 -8.32 11.89 -17.06
CA LEU A 35 -6.89 12.26 -17.10
C LEU A 35 -5.98 11.13 -16.63
N MET A 36 -6.53 10.07 -16.05
CA MET A 36 -5.78 8.95 -15.51
C MET A 36 -5.17 8.11 -16.62
N LEU A 37 -3.94 7.66 -16.40
CA LEU A 37 -3.29 6.69 -17.27
C LEU A 37 -3.87 5.29 -17.06
N GLU A 38 -3.80 4.46 -18.10
CA GLU A 38 -4.13 3.03 -17.98
C GLU A 38 -3.09 2.29 -17.14
N ALA A 39 -3.50 1.19 -16.51
CA ALA A 39 -2.65 0.47 -15.54
C ALA A 39 -1.36 -0.10 -16.15
N ASP A 40 -1.37 -0.47 -17.43
CA ASP A 40 -0.22 -0.97 -18.17
C ASP A 40 0.78 0.13 -18.57
N GLN A 41 0.33 1.38 -18.59
CA GLN A 41 1.16 2.56 -18.82
C GLN A 41 1.91 3.02 -17.56
N LEU A 42 1.51 2.52 -16.39
CA LEU A 42 2.10 2.91 -15.10
C LEU A 42 3.28 2.01 -14.73
N PRO A 43 4.47 2.56 -14.47
CA PRO A 43 5.58 1.78 -13.93
C PRO A 43 5.21 1.14 -12.58
N PRO A 44 5.57 -0.13 -12.35
CA PRO A 44 5.20 -0.81 -11.12
C PRO A 44 5.92 -0.22 -9.91
N ALA A 45 5.18 -0.01 -8.82
CA ALA A 45 5.77 0.27 -7.53
C ALA A 45 6.35 -1.01 -6.92
N LYS A 46 7.48 -0.90 -6.22
CA LYS A 46 8.18 -2.03 -5.59
C LYS A 46 8.36 -1.77 -4.11
N LEU A 47 7.88 -2.70 -3.29
CA LEU A 47 8.12 -2.73 -1.85
C LEU A 47 9.42 -3.50 -1.58
N TYR A 48 10.42 -2.81 -1.05
CA TYR A 48 11.67 -3.42 -0.60
C TYR A 48 11.63 -3.63 0.91
N LEU A 49 12.00 -4.83 1.35
CA LEU A 49 12.07 -5.21 2.75
C LEU A 49 13.53 -5.27 3.18
N ASN A 50 13.85 -4.61 4.29
CA ASN A 50 15.19 -4.63 4.85
C ASN A 50 15.39 -5.92 5.67
N TYR A 51 16.07 -6.92 5.11
CA TYR A 51 16.28 -8.21 5.79
C TYR A 51 17.11 -8.10 7.07
N ASP A 52 17.97 -7.07 7.21
CA ASP A 52 18.72 -6.82 8.45
C ASP A 52 17.83 -6.26 9.57
N ASN A 53 16.60 -5.85 9.26
CA ASN A 53 15.66 -5.45 10.28
C ASN A 53 15.12 -6.69 11.03
N PRO A 54 15.19 -6.72 12.39
CA PRO A 54 14.75 -7.89 13.16
C PRO A 54 13.29 -8.30 12.94
N LEU A 55 12.39 -7.34 12.66
CA LEU A 55 10.99 -7.64 12.35
C LEU A 55 10.87 -8.38 11.02
N VAL A 56 11.55 -7.88 9.98
CA VAL A 56 11.55 -8.50 8.64
C VAL A 56 12.16 -9.89 8.71
N LYS A 57 13.32 -10.02 9.35
CA LYS A 57 14.00 -11.30 9.52
C LYS A 57 13.09 -12.35 10.18
N ARG A 58 12.40 -11.97 11.27
CA ARG A 58 11.48 -12.85 12.00
C ARG A 58 10.27 -13.31 11.19
N ILE A 59 9.79 -12.49 10.24
CA ILE A 59 8.71 -12.88 9.31
C ILE A 59 9.16 -14.04 8.41
N PHE A 60 10.40 -13.96 7.89
CA PHE A 60 10.93 -14.93 6.93
C PHE A 60 11.56 -16.18 7.55
N GLU A 61 11.90 -16.16 8.86
CA GLU A 61 12.41 -17.33 9.58
C GLU A 61 11.32 -18.39 9.89
N LYS A 62 10.05 -18.01 9.84
CA LYS A 62 8.92 -18.91 10.16
C LYS A 62 8.56 -19.75 8.91
N LYS A 63 8.65 -21.08 9.00
CA LYS A 63 8.43 -22.02 7.86
C LYS A 63 7.00 -21.97 7.27
N GLN A 64 6.00 -21.61 8.06
CA GLN A 64 4.60 -21.43 7.63
C GLN A 64 3.98 -20.28 8.43
N PRO A 65 4.22 -19.02 8.05
CA PRO A 65 3.64 -17.89 8.73
C PRO A 65 2.21 -17.73 8.23
N ALA A 66 1.25 -18.36 8.93
CA ALA A 66 -0.11 -17.84 8.95
C ALA A 66 -0.02 -16.33 9.17
N GLY A 67 -0.75 -15.55 8.37
CA GLY A 67 -0.71 -14.10 8.46
C GLY A 67 0.39 -13.37 7.73
N ILE A 68 1.31 -14.04 7.03
CA ILE A 68 2.38 -13.33 6.31
C ILE A 68 1.81 -12.29 5.34
N LYS A 69 0.73 -12.62 4.63
CA LYS A 69 0.02 -11.68 3.76
C LYS A 69 -0.41 -10.42 4.52
N ASN A 70 -1.07 -10.60 5.65
CA ASN A 70 -1.54 -9.48 6.47
C ASN A 70 -0.37 -8.64 7.01
N ILE A 71 0.74 -9.29 7.41
CA ILE A 71 1.94 -8.57 7.83
C ILE A 71 2.50 -7.75 6.66
N ILE A 72 2.67 -8.35 5.47
CA ILE A 72 3.17 -7.65 4.28
C ILE A 72 2.26 -6.47 3.90
N GLU A 73 0.94 -6.63 3.99
CA GLU A 73 -0.01 -5.55 3.76
C GLU A 73 0.17 -4.41 4.76
N VAL A 74 0.31 -4.71 6.07
CA VAL A 74 0.62 -3.69 7.09
C VAL A 74 1.96 -3.02 6.79
N LEU A 75 2.99 -3.77 6.38
CA LEU A 75 4.29 -3.20 6.01
C LEU A 75 4.19 -2.29 4.78
N TYR A 76 3.35 -2.66 3.80
CA TYR A 76 3.05 -1.80 2.65
C TYR A 76 2.41 -0.48 3.08
N ILE A 77 1.41 -0.51 3.97
CA ILE A 77 0.77 0.70 4.50
C ILE A 77 1.77 1.56 5.27
N GLN A 78 2.64 0.95 6.09
CA GLN A 78 3.71 1.68 6.76
C GLN A 78 4.67 2.34 5.77
N ALA A 79 5.03 1.66 4.69
CA ALA A 79 5.89 2.21 3.65
C ALA A 79 5.26 3.44 2.99
N LEU A 80 3.93 3.41 2.76
CA LEU A 80 3.19 4.56 2.24
C LEU A 80 3.28 5.76 3.19
N LEU A 81 2.97 5.55 4.47
CA LEU A 81 2.99 6.60 5.49
C LEU A 81 4.39 7.20 5.67
N LEU A 82 5.43 6.36 5.74
CA LEU A 82 6.82 6.81 5.83
C LEU A 82 7.28 7.56 4.58
N GLY A 83 6.81 7.13 3.41
CA GLY A 83 7.02 7.81 2.14
C GLY A 83 6.16 9.07 1.95
N HIS A 84 5.37 9.45 2.96
CA HIS A 84 4.41 10.56 2.90
C HIS A 84 3.42 10.43 1.73
N TYR A 85 3.12 9.20 1.30
CA TYR A 85 2.08 8.90 0.33
C TYR A 85 0.74 8.79 1.08
N PRO A 86 -0.18 9.75 0.87
CA PRO A 86 -1.48 9.72 1.55
C PRO A 86 -2.25 8.45 1.18
N LEU A 87 -2.96 7.88 2.16
CA LEU A 87 -3.69 6.63 1.98
C LEU A 87 -5.02 6.87 1.26
N LYS A 88 -5.30 6.05 0.25
CA LYS A 88 -6.62 5.99 -0.41
C LYS A 88 -7.62 5.16 0.41
N LYS A 89 -8.92 5.26 0.09
CA LYS A 89 -9.96 4.48 0.79
C LYS A 89 -9.68 2.97 0.77
N LYS A 90 -9.25 2.44 -0.39
CA LYS A 90 -8.89 1.01 -0.53
C LYS A 90 -7.75 0.60 0.40
N GLU A 91 -6.80 1.49 0.69
CA GLU A 91 -5.63 1.21 1.52
C GLU A 91 -5.94 1.30 3.01
N LEU A 92 -6.84 2.21 3.40
CA LEU A 92 -7.41 2.22 4.75
C LEU A 92 -8.21 0.95 5.04
N ASN A 93 -9.01 0.48 4.08
CA ASN A 93 -9.74 -0.77 4.20
C ASN A 93 -8.79 -1.98 4.27
N LEU A 94 -7.73 -1.97 3.45
CA LEU A 94 -6.67 -2.98 3.49
C LEU A 94 -6.06 -3.04 4.89
N LEU A 95 -5.64 -1.91 5.47
CA LEU A 95 -5.09 -1.86 6.82
C LEU A 95 -6.03 -2.51 7.85
N ASN A 96 -7.31 -2.13 7.86
CA ASN A 96 -8.28 -2.65 8.82
C ASN A 96 -8.44 -4.17 8.69
N SER A 97 -8.64 -4.65 7.46
CA SER A 97 -8.79 -6.09 7.18
C SER A 97 -7.52 -6.90 7.48
N SER A 98 -6.34 -6.33 7.23
CA SER A 98 -5.07 -6.98 7.58
C SER A 98 -4.89 -7.06 9.09
N LEU A 99 -5.23 -6.01 9.83
CA LEU A 99 -5.16 -6.02 11.29
C LEU A 99 -6.14 -7.04 11.90
N LEU A 100 -7.38 -7.10 11.40
CA LEU A 100 -8.35 -8.12 11.82
C LEU A 100 -7.82 -9.53 11.54
N GLY A 101 -7.32 -9.78 10.33
CA GLY A 101 -6.75 -11.10 9.99
C GLY A 101 -5.53 -11.49 10.83
N LEU A 102 -4.78 -10.52 11.37
CA LEU A 102 -3.72 -10.78 12.35
C LEU A 102 -4.30 -11.12 13.73
N LEU A 103 -5.36 -10.41 14.16
CA LEU A 103 -6.04 -10.70 15.43
C LEU A 103 -6.62 -12.12 15.45
N ASP A 104 -7.20 -12.56 14.34
CA ASP A 104 -7.76 -13.91 14.18
C ASP A 104 -6.72 -15.04 14.27
N GLN A 105 -5.42 -14.73 14.26
CA GLN A 105 -4.36 -15.72 14.47
C GLN A 105 -3.99 -15.92 15.95
N PHE A 106 -4.41 -15.00 16.82
CA PHE A 106 -4.14 -15.06 18.25
C PHE A 106 -5.30 -15.64 19.07
N ILE A 107 -6.49 -15.76 18.46
CA ILE A 107 -7.74 -16.23 19.07
C ILE A 107 -8.03 -17.64 18.55
#